data_AF-A0A7J2X1B6-F1
#
_entry.id   AF-A0A7J2X1B6-F1
#
_cell.length_a   1.000
_cell.length_b   1.000
_cell.length_c   1.000
_cell.angle_alpha   90.00
_cell.angle_beta   90.00
_cell.angle_gamma   90.00
#
_symmetry.space_group_name_H-M   'P 1'
#
loop_
_entity.id
_entity.type
_entity.pdbx_description
1 polymer ?
#
loop_
_entity_poly.entity_id
_entity_poly.type
_entity_poly.pdbx_seq_one_letter_code
_entity_poly.pdbx_strand_id
1 'polypeptide(L)'
;EGYKYLHDDFDKPDLIWIGCPHASLEDIAHIASLLRGRRIDRRFWITTSRSVYLQALNEGYIKLIEDAGGKVYADTCIAVMPLKGIIENIITNSAKGCYYARGLNRLKVKVYSLNEIVESAAK
;
A
#
# COMPACT_ATOMS: atom_id res chain seq x y z
N GLU A 1 -9.18 -17.01 3.33
CA GLU A 1 -9.42 -17.48 4.72
C GLU A 1 -8.24 -17.31 5.68
N GLY A 2 -6.98 -17.52 5.27
CA GLY A 2 -5.82 -17.43 6.18
C GLY A 2 -5.51 -16.03 6.74
N TYR A 3 -5.79 -14.96 5.99
CA TYR A 3 -5.47 -13.59 6.42
C TYR A 3 -6.24 -13.09 7.64
N LYS A 4 -7.38 -13.70 7.98
CA LYS A 4 -8.14 -13.33 9.18
C LYS A 4 -7.33 -13.45 10.47
N TYR A 5 -6.38 -14.39 10.52
CA TYR A 5 -5.50 -14.58 11.68
C TYR A 5 -4.36 -13.57 11.75
N LEU A 6 -4.17 -12.74 10.72
CA LEU A 6 -3.21 -11.65 10.68
C LEU A 6 -3.85 -10.30 11.02
N HIS A 7 -5.11 -10.26 11.44
CA HIS A 7 -5.81 -9.01 11.75
C HIS A 7 -5.63 -8.65 13.22
N ASP A 8 -5.07 -7.47 13.46
CA ASP A 8 -5.12 -6.80 14.75
C ASP A 8 -6.41 -5.99 14.89
N ASP A 9 -6.76 -5.65 16.13
CA ASP A 9 -7.97 -4.88 16.43
C ASP A 9 -7.75 -3.36 16.28
N PHE A 10 -8.42 -2.77 15.29
CA PHE A 10 -8.54 -1.32 15.03
C PHE A 10 -9.61 -1.04 13.97
N ASP A 11 -10.28 0.12 14.05
CA ASP A 11 -11.32 0.50 13.08
C ASP A 11 -10.78 1.25 11.85
N LYS A 12 -9.82 2.16 12.05
CA LYS A 12 -9.29 3.02 10.98
C LYS A 12 -7.77 2.87 10.83
N PRO A 13 -7.25 2.65 9.61
CA PRO A 13 -5.82 2.65 9.36
C PRO A 13 -5.29 4.08 9.29
N ASP A 14 -4.07 4.28 9.78
CA ASP A 14 -3.27 5.49 9.55
C ASP A 14 -2.69 5.52 8.15
N LEU A 15 -2.40 4.35 7.59
CA LEU A 15 -1.78 4.16 6.28
C LEU A 15 -2.26 2.85 5.63
N ILE A 16 -2.62 2.93 4.36
CA ILE A 16 -2.71 1.76 3.48
C ILE A 16 -1.40 1.65 2.71
N TRP A 17 -0.78 0.48 2.74
CA TRP A 17 0.51 0.23 2.10
C TRP A 17 0.52 -1.05 1.27
N ILE A 18 0.88 -0.89 0.00
CA ILE A 18 1.06 -1.98 -0.97
C ILE A 18 2.53 -2.01 -1.41
N GLY A 19 3.05 -3.21 -1.67
CA GLY A 19 4.35 -3.39 -2.31
C GLY A 19 5.42 -3.96 -1.40
N CYS A 20 5.12 -5.06 -0.71
CA CYS A 20 6.11 -5.89 -0.04
C CYS A 20 6.17 -7.29 -0.71
N PRO A 21 7.28 -7.66 -1.38
CA PRO A 21 8.58 -6.98 -1.40
C PRO A 21 8.62 -5.68 -2.23
N HIS A 22 7.99 -5.65 -3.41
CA HIS A 22 7.79 -4.48 -4.26
C HIS A 22 6.54 -4.71 -5.12
N ALA A 23 5.74 -3.68 -5.38
CA ALA A 23 4.64 -3.77 -6.34
C ALA A 23 5.21 -3.94 -7.76
N SER A 24 4.68 -4.89 -8.52
CA SER A 24 5.08 -5.08 -9.92
C SER A 24 4.47 -3.99 -10.82
N LEU A 25 4.89 -3.95 -12.09
CA LEU A 25 4.27 -3.03 -13.05
C LEU A 25 2.79 -3.37 -13.25
N GLU A 26 2.45 -4.65 -13.26
CA GLU A 26 1.09 -5.16 -13.37
C GLU A 26 0.23 -4.76 -12.16
N ASP A 27 0.78 -4.87 -10.94
CA ASP A 27 0.09 -4.40 -9.73
C ASP A 27 -0.23 -2.90 -9.84
N ILE A 28 0.75 -2.09 -10.26
CA ILE A 28 0.60 -0.64 -10.40
C ILE A 28 -0.42 -0.29 -11.49
N ALA A 29 -0.35 -0.95 -12.64
CA ALA A 29 -1.30 -0.76 -13.74
C ALA A 29 -2.73 -1.14 -13.31
N HIS A 30 -2.88 -2.24 -12.57
CA HIS A 30 -4.16 -2.68 -12.04
C HIS A 30 -4.72 -1.66 -11.03
N ILE A 31 -3.92 -1.20 -10.07
CA ILE A 31 -4.33 -0.17 -9.11
C ILE A 31 -4.72 1.13 -9.84
N ALA A 32 -3.91 1.58 -10.80
CA ALA A 32 -4.21 2.77 -11.60
C ALA A 32 -5.53 2.65 -12.36
N SER A 33 -5.85 1.46 -12.88
CA SER A 33 -7.14 1.18 -13.53
C SER A 33 -8.30 1.29 -12.54
N LEU A 34 -8.18 0.65 -11.37
CA LEU A 34 -9.21 0.67 -10.33
C LEU A 34 -9.45 2.07 -9.74
N LEU A 35 -8.43 2.93 -9.76
CA LEU A 35 -8.49 4.31 -9.24
C LEU A 35 -8.94 5.35 -10.28
N ARG A 36 -9.13 4.97 -11.54
CA ARG A 36 -9.49 5.91 -12.61
C ARG A 36 -10.80 6.62 -12.29
N GLY A 37 -10.75 7.95 -12.19
CA GLY A 37 -11.92 8.79 -11.90
C GLY A 37 -12.39 8.76 -10.44
N ARG A 38 -11.64 8.09 -9.54
CA ARG A 38 -11.95 7.99 -8.10
C ARG A 38 -11.00 8.85 -7.28
N ARG A 39 -11.32 9.06 -6.01
CA ARG A 39 -10.47 9.75 -5.03
C ARG A 39 -10.26 8.91 -3.79
N ILE A 40 -9.03 8.90 -3.30
CA ILE A 40 -8.63 8.25 -2.06
C ILE A 40 -8.69 9.29 -0.94
N ASP A 41 -9.37 8.96 0.16
CA ASP A 41 -9.59 9.86 1.30
C ASP A 41 -8.64 9.62 2.49
N ARG A 42 -7.62 8.77 2.29
CA ARG A 42 -6.66 8.37 3.32
C ARG A 42 -5.26 8.20 2.75
N ARG A 43 -4.25 8.09 3.62
CA ARG A 43 -2.88 7.85 3.17
C ARG A 43 -2.77 6.49 2.50
N PHE A 44 -2.39 6.48 1.22
CA PHE A 44 -2.26 5.28 0.40
C PHE A 44 -0.92 5.28 -0.30
N TRP A 45 -0.02 4.38 0.10
CA TRP A 45 1.34 4.29 -0.42
C TRP A 45 1.56 2.98 -1.17
N ILE A 46 2.21 3.09 -2.31
CA ILE A 46 2.71 1.97 -3.10
C ILE A 46 4.22 2.05 -3.12
N THR A 47 4.91 0.98 -2.75
CA THR A 47 6.37 0.90 -2.85
C THR A 47 6.78 -0.06 -3.95
N THR A 48 7.71 0.35 -4.80
CA THR A 48 8.18 -0.45 -5.94
C THR A 48 9.69 -0.28 -6.14
N SER A 49 10.26 -0.97 -7.13
CA SER A 49 11.66 -0.75 -7.53
C SER A 49 11.77 0.49 -8.41
N ARG A 50 12.96 1.12 -8.46
CA ARG A 50 13.22 2.26 -9.35
C ARG A 50 12.90 1.95 -10.81
N SER A 51 13.23 0.75 -11.29
CA SER A 51 12.99 0.36 -12.69
C SER A 51 11.51 0.30 -13.01
N VAL A 52 10.69 -0.28 -12.12
CA VAL A 52 9.24 -0.37 -12.29
C VAL A 52 8.59 1.01 -12.14
N TYR A 53 9.07 1.84 -11.20
CA TYR A 53 8.59 3.23 -11.07
C TYR A 53 8.76 4.01 -12.37
N LEU A 54 9.93 3.95 -13.00
CA LEU A 54 10.21 4.66 -14.26
C LEU A 54 9.34 4.13 -15.41
N GLN A 55 9.12 2.81 -15.49
CA GLN A 55 8.20 2.23 -16.47
C GLN A 55 6.77 2.72 -16.26
N ALA A 56 6.27 2.61 -15.03
CA ALA A 56 4.92 3.08 -14.67
C ALA A 56 4.74 4.59 -14.87
N LEU A 57 5.81 5.37 -14.71
CA LEU A 57 5.80 6.81 -14.97
C LEU A 57 5.62 7.09 -16.46
N ASN A 58 6.37 6.39 -17.32
CA ASN A 58 6.25 6.52 -18.77
C ASN A 58 4.87 6.10 -19.28
N GLU A 59 4.27 5.06 -18.69
CA GLU A 59 2.91 4.60 -19.00
C GLU A 59 1.81 5.50 -18.41
N GLY A 60 2.17 6.50 -17.59
CA GLY A 60 1.22 7.42 -16.96
C GLY A 60 0.46 6.87 -15.75
N TYR A 61 0.76 5.65 -15.31
CA TYR A 61 0.10 5.04 -14.15
C TYR A 61 0.40 5.78 -12.85
N ILE A 62 1.63 6.29 -12.68
CA ILE A 62 2.00 7.06 -11.50
C ILE A 62 1.10 8.29 -11.37
N LYS A 63 0.90 9.03 -12.47
CA LYS A 63 0.04 10.21 -12.49
C LYS A 63 -1.41 9.86 -12.14
N LEU A 64 -1.96 8.77 -12.68
CA LEU A 64 -3.31 8.33 -12.33
C LEU A 64 -3.46 8.03 -10.83
N ILE A 65 -2.47 7.38 -10.24
CA ILE A 65 -2.48 7.05 -8.81
C ILE A 65 -2.35 8.32 -7.95
N GLU A 66 -1.47 9.25 -8.33
CA GLU A 66 -1.29 10.52 -7.63
C GLU A 66 -2.49 11.45 -7.77
N ASP A 67 -3.11 11.49 -8.95
CA ASP A 67 -4.35 12.21 -9.19
C ASP A 67 -5.48 11.62 -8.34
N ALA A 68 -5.50 10.32 -8.07
CA ALA A 68 -6.43 9.73 -7.12
C ALA A 68 -6.09 10.07 -5.65
N GLY A 69 -4.93 10.65 -5.34
CA GLY A 69 -4.47 10.97 -3.98
C GLY A 69 -3.53 9.93 -3.37
N GLY A 70 -3.16 8.90 -4.12
CA GLY A 70 -2.14 7.93 -3.73
C GLY A 70 -0.72 8.47 -3.88
N LYS A 71 0.25 7.73 -3.34
CA LYS A 71 1.68 8.02 -3.55
C LYS A 71 2.43 6.76 -3.92
N VAL A 72 3.35 6.88 -4.87
CA VAL A 72 4.23 5.78 -5.28
C VAL A 72 5.67 6.16 -4.95
N TYR A 73 6.38 5.27 -4.27
CA TYR A 73 7.77 5.47 -3.87
C TYR A 73 8.66 4.36 -4.41
N ALA A 74 9.84 4.73 -4.89
CA ALA A 74 10.89 3.79 -5.24
C ALA A 74 11.91 3.66 -4.09
N ASP A 75 12.59 2.51 -4.04
CA ASP A 75 13.80 2.29 -3.22
C ASP A 75 13.60 2.47 -1.71
N THR A 76 12.37 2.27 -1.24
CA THR A 76 12.03 2.33 0.18
C THR A 76 10.84 1.42 0.49
N CYS A 77 10.68 1.06 1.76
CA CYS A 77 9.53 0.31 2.24
C CYS A 77 9.31 0.50 3.75
N ILE A 78 8.16 0.05 4.26
CA ILE A 78 7.87 0.10 5.69
C ILE A 78 8.92 -0.63 6.53
N ALA A 79 9.60 -1.65 6.01
CA ALA A 79 10.62 -2.37 6.77
C ALA A 79 11.87 -1.53 7.06
N VAL A 80 12.14 -0.47 6.28
CA VAL A 80 13.32 0.40 6.46
C VAL A 80 12.97 1.80 6.93
N MET A 81 11.70 2.19 6.88
CA MET A 81 11.23 3.48 7.37
C MET A 81 11.03 3.46 8.91
N PRO A 82 11.48 4.50 9.65
CA PRO A 82 11.30 4.58 11.10
C PRO A 82 9.90 5.07 11.46
N LEU A 83 8.89 4.20 11.32
CA LEU A 83 7.48 4.56 11.46
C LEU A 83 6.93 4.42 12.89
N LYS A 84 7.68 3.77 13.79
CA LYS A 84 7.29 3.58 15.18
C LYS A 84 7.06 4.92 15.89
N GLY A 85 5.87 5.12 16.44
CA GLY A 85 5.46 6.36 17.11
C GLY A 85 5.02 7.48 16.14
N ILE A 86 5.04 7.24 14.84
CA ILE A 86 4.52 8.16 13.80
C ILE A 86 3.14 7.68 13.31
N ILE A 87 2.99 6.37 13.15
CA ILE A 87 1.73 5.70 12.82
C ILE A 87 1.58 4.46 13.69
N GLU A 88 0.35 3.98 13.86
CA GLU A 88 0.03 2.83 14.70
C GLU A 88 -0.63 1.71 13.89
N ASN A 89 -1.52 2.06 12.95
CA ASN A 89 -2.41 1.11 12.28
C ASN A 89 -2.18 1.10 10.76
N ILE A 90 -1.93 -0.07 10.17
CA ILE A 90 -1.77 -0.19 8.73
C ILE A 90 -2.65 -1.29 8.12
N ILE A 91 -3.00 -1.09 6.85
CA ILE A 91 -3.56 -2.16 6.00
C ILE A 91 -2.55 -2.48 4.89
N THR A 92 -2.36 -3.77 4.60
CA THR A 92 -1.48 -4.22 3.51
C THR A 92 -2.02 -5.46 2.79
N ASN A 93 -1.52 -5.76 1.60
CA ASN A 93 -1.83 -6.99 0.86
C ASN A 93 -0.81 -8.13 1.04
N SER A 94 0.17 -7.95 1.94
CA SER A 94 1.33 -8.84 2.07
C SER A 94 1.49 -9.39 3.49
N ALA A 95 1.48 -10.71 3.63
CA ALA A 95 1.84 -11.38 4.89
C ALA A 95 3.29 -11.09 5.31
N LYS A 96 4.20 -11.00 4.34
CA LYS A 96 5.59 -10.59 4.61
C LYS A 96 5.66 -9.15 5.08
N GLY A 97 4.85 -8.27 4.48
CA GLY A 97 4.69 -6.89 4.93
C GLY A 97 4.19 -6.81 6.38
N CYS A 98 3.18 -7.61 6.71
CA CYS A 98 2.66 -7.75 8.08
C CYS A 98 3.75 -8.15 9.08
N TYR A 99 4.57 -9.15 8.75
CA TYR A 99 5.67 -9.59 9.62
C TYR A 99 6.65 -8.45 9.95
N TYR A 100 7.11 -7.69 8.95
CA TYR A 100 8.04 -6.58 9.18
C TYR A 100 7.40 -5.39 9.89
N ALA A 101 6.17 -5.04 9.53
CA ALA A 101 5.45 -3.94 10.17
C ALA A 101 5.27 -4.18 11.68
N ARG A 102 4.89 -5.40 12.06
CA ARG A 102 4.77 -5.80 13.47
C ARG A 102 6.13 -5.89 14.15
N GLY A 103 7.10 -6.56 13.52
CA GLY A 103 8.40 -6.84 14.13
C GLY A 103 9.27 -5.60 14.34
N LEU A 104 9.38 -4.75 13.31
CA LEU A 104 10.30 -3.61 13.29
C LEU A 104 9.64 -2.34 13.82
N ASN A 105 8.40 -2.07 13.39
CA ASN A 105 7.72 -0.80 13.70
C ASN A 105 6.65 -0.92 14.80
N ARG A 106 6.36 -2.13 15.29
CA ARG A 106 5.32 -2.38 16.31
C ARG A 106 3.92 -1.91 15.88
N LEU A 107 3.65 -1.95 14.58
CA LEU A 107 2.36 -1.54 14.01
C LEU A 107 1.32 -2.65 14.19
N LYS A 108 0.07 -2.24 14.39
CA LYS A 108 -1.10 -3.09 14.18
C LYS A 108 -1.38 -3.21 12.69
N VAL A 109 -1.73 -4.40 12.23
CA VAL A 109 -1.88 -4.72 10.81
C VAL A 109 -3.20 -5.43 10.55
N LYS A 110 -3.86 -5.09 9.46
CA LYS A 110 -4.86 -5.94 8.82
C LYS A 110 -4.42 -6.25 7.39
N VAL A 111 -4.69 -7.48 6.94
CA VAL A 111 -4.26 -7.97 5.62
C VAL A 111 -5.48 -8.29 4.77
N TYR A 112 -5.58 -7.66 3.60
CA TYR A 112 -6.69 -7.84 2.66
C TYR A 112 -6.15 -8.05 1.24
N SER A 113 -6.99 -8.50 0.31
CA SER A 113 -6.62 -8.53 -1.10
C SER A 113 -6.46 -7.11 -1.66
N LEU A 114 -5.69 -6.97 -2.74
CA LEU A 114 -5.48 -5.68 -3.40
C LEU A 114 -6.80 -5.02 -3.80
N ASN A 115 -7.75 -5.80 -4.33
CA ASN A 115 -9.06 -5.28 -4.74
C ASN A 115 -9.87 -4.78 -3.53
N GLU A 116 -9.94 -5.57 -2.45
CA GLU A 116 -10.62 -5.12 -1.22
C GLU A 116 -10.01 -3.84 -0.67
N ILE A 117 -8.68 -3.73 -0.71
CA ILE A 117 -7.97 -2.53 -0.27
C ILE A 117 -8.39 -1.32 -1.11
N VAL A 118 -8.27 -1.41 -2.44
CA VAL A 118 -8.57 -0.29 -3.34
C VAL A 118 -10.05 0.09 -3.26
N GLU A 119 -10.95 -0.88 -3.23
CA GLU A 119 -12.39 -0.63 -3.09
C GLU A 119 -12.74 0.01 -1.75
N SER A 120 -12.09 -0.41 -0.67
CA SER A 120 -12.28 0.24 0.63
C SER A 120 -11.72 1.66 0.64
N ALA A 121 -10.65 1.93 -0.11
CA ALA A 121 -9.83 3.15 -0.06
C ALA A 121 -10.35 4.30 -0.90
N ALA A 122 -10.97 4.00 -2.03
CA ALA A 122 -11.34 4.96 -3.05
C ALA A 122 -12.86 5.15 -3.13
N LYS A 123 -13.29 6.40 -3.26
CA LYS A 123 -14.68 6.81 -3.50
C LYS A 123 -14.85 7.37 -4.90
#